data_AF-A0A7C1MN78-F1
#
_entry.id   AF-A0A7C1MN78-F1
#
_cell.length_a   1.000
_cell.length_b   1.000
_cell.length_c   1.000
_cell.angle_alpha   90.00
_cell.angle_beta   90.00
_cell.angle_gamma   90.00
#
_symmetry.space_group_name_H-M   'P 1'
#
loop_
_entity.id
_entity.type
_entity.pdbx_description
1 polymer ?
#
loop_
_entity_poly.entity_id
_entity_poly.type
_entity_poly.pdbx_seq_one_letter_code
_entity_poly.pdbx_strand_id
1 'polypeptide(L)'
;MAEKRFGMGEAIRFGWETMKENIWFFIPLLIIAFLIKSVPGAIAEYAGSEFPVISTVLWLSGLLLGYVVDMGLVKISLQFCDGVKGKFDDLLSSFDILIPFIVASILYGLIIFGGFLLLVVPSIIWGIQFSLYPYFIVEKKLGPIEALKASSRATMGAKWDLFLFGLLLGLINFAGMLVFLVGLFATIPTSMVAYAYVYRRLTGEPEPTGLTYEV
;
A
#
# COMPACT_ATOMS: atom_id res chain seq x y z
N MET A 1 10.97 21.67 -15.94
CA MET A 1 10.98 20.21 -15.74
C MET A 1 9.62 19.70 -16.19
N ALA A 2 9.54 18.71 -17.07
CA ALA A 2 8.25 18.17 -17.52
C ALA A 2 7.49 17.60 -16.32
N GLU A 3 6.22 17.98 -16.14
CA GLU A 3 5.35 17.32 -15.16
C GLU A 3 5.28 15.83 -15.52
N LYS A 4 5.66 14.95 -14.59
CA LYS A 4 5.40 13.52 -14.72
C LYS A 4 3.92 13.30 -14.40
N ARG A 5 3.08 13.49 -15.40
CA ARG A 5 1.63 13.27 -15.29
C ARG A 5 1.33 11.82 -15.62
N PHE A 6 0.49 11.20 -14.79
CA PHE A 6 -0.09 9.89 -15.08
C PHE A 6 -1.59 10.05 -15.27
N GLY A 7 -2.19 9.20 -16.11
CA GLY A 7 -3.65 9.18 -16.27
C GLY A 7 -4.31 8.60 -15.02
N MET A 8 -4.86 9.43 -14.13
CA MET A 8 -5.57 8.95 -12.92
C MET A 8 -6.71 8.00 -13.28
N GLY A 9 -7.49 8.35 -14.31
CA GLY A 9 -8.57 7.50 -14.81
C GLY A 9 -8.06 6.18 -15.40
N GLU A 10 -6.91 6.20 -16.07
CA GLU A 10 -6.26 5.00 -16.60
C GLU A 10 -5.80 4.08 -15.45
N ALA A 11 -5.17 4.65 -14.41
CA ALA A 11 -4.73 3.89 -13.24
C ALA A 11 -5.90 3.25 -12.48
N ILE A 12 -6.98 4.01 -12.24
CA ILE A 12 -8.20 3.49 -11.59
C ILE A 12 -8.86 2.41 -12.45
N ARG A 13 -8.98 2.65 -13.76
CA ARG A 13 -9.55 1.69 -14.69
C ARG A 13 -8.74 0.40 -14.73
N PHE A 14 -7.41 0.51 -14.80
CA PHE A 14 -6.52 -0.65 -14.74
C PHE A 14 -6.74 -1.45 -13.45
N GLY A 15 -6.70 -0.78 -12.29
CA GLY A 15 -6.97 -1.45 -11.01
C GLY A 15 -8.36 -2.10 -10.95
N TRP A 16 -9.39 -1.47 -11.52
CA TRP A 16 -10.75 -1.98 -11.54
C TRP A 16 -10.91 -3.21 -12.46
N GLU A 17 -10.33 -3.17 -13.66
CA GLU A 17 -10.32 -4.32 -14.57
C GLU A 17 -9.56 -5.50 -13.96
N THR A 18 -8.35 -5.27 -13.44
CA THR A 18 -7.57 -6.32 -12.76
C THR A 18 -8.33 -6.92 -11.57
N MET A 19 -9.00 -6.08 -10.76
CA MET A 19 -9.82 -6.55 -9.65
C MET A 19 -10.97 -7.44 -10.14
N LYS A 20 -11.70 -7.02 -11.17
CA LYS A 20 -12.83 -7.80 -11.72
C LYS A 20 -12.38 -9.14 -12.27
N GLU A 21 -11.30 -9.17 -13.05
CA GLU A 21 -10.75 -10.38 -13.65
C GLU A 21 -10.25 -11.38 -12.60
N ASN A 22 -9.80 -10.88 -11.44
CA ASN A 22 -9.18 -11.69 -10.39
C ASN A 22 -9.94 -11.62 -9.05
N ILE A 23 -11.25 -11.32 -9.08
CA ILE A 23 -12.03 -11.07 -7.86
C ILE A 23 -12.03 -12.27 -6.91
N TRP A 24 -12.07 -13.49 -7.46
CA TRP A 24 -12.02 -14.74 -6.70
C TRP A 24 -10.67 -14.99 -6.02
N PHE A 25 -9.61 -14.32 -6.47
CA PHE A 25 -8.33 -14.31 -5.77
C PHE A 25 -8.32 -13.23 -4.68
N PHE A 26 -8.81 -12.03 -4.98
CA PHE A 26 -8.78 -10.90 -4.03
C PHE A 26 -9.67 -11.08 -2.81
N ILE A 27 -10.85 -11.69 -2.95
CA ILE A 27 -11.75 -11.94 -1.80
C ILE A 27 -11.05 -12.75 -0.70
N PRO A 28 -10.57 -13.98 -0.95
CA PRO A 28 -9.87 -14.75 0.08
C PRO A 28 -8.56 -14.08 0.52
N LEU A 29 -7.86 -13.37 -0.38
CA LEU A 29 -6.63 -12.64 -0.05
C LEU A 29 -6.90 -11.59 1.05
N LEU A 30 -7.96 -10.80 0.89
CA LEU A 30 -8.34 -9.78 1.85
C LEU A 30 -8.87 -10.37 3.15
N ILE A 31 -9.61 -11.47 3.10
CA ILE A 31 -10.06 -12.18 4.31
C ILE A 31 -8.84 -12.68 5.10
N ILE A 32 -7.90 -13.35 4.44
CA ILE A 32 -6.67 -13.85 5.08
C ILE A 32 -5.86 -12.70 5.65
N ALA A 33 -5.66 -11.62 4.87
CA ALA A 33 -4.95 -10.43 5.32
C ALA A 33 -5.62 -9.80 6.57
N PHE A 34 -6.96 -9.70 6.58
CA PHE A 34 -7.72 -9.19 7.71
C PHE A 34 -7.58 -10.09 8.95
N LEU A 35 -7.70 -11.41 8.78
CA LEU A 35 -7.58 -12.36 9.89
C LEU A 35 -6.17 -12.35 10.50
N ILE A 36 -5.12 -12.35 9.67
CA ILE A 36 -3.73 -12.29 10.14
C ILE A 36 -3.49 -11.04 11.00
N LYS A 37 -4.08 -9.90 10.61
CA LYS A 37 -3.93 -8.63 11.34
C LYS A 37 -4.77 -8.56 12.61
N SER A 38 -6.01 -9.05 12.57
CA SER A 38 -6.99 -8.83 13.64
C SER A 38 -6.97 -9.91 14.73
N VAL A 39 -6.68 -11.18 14.38
CA VAL A 39 -6.75 -12.31 15.32
C VAL A 39 -5.79 -12.15 16.51
N PRO A 40 -4.50 -11.80 16.34
CA PRO A 40 -3.59 -11.63 17.47
C PRO A 40 -4.05 -10.53 18.43
N GLY A 41 -4.55 -9.41 17.89
CA GLY A 41 -5.08 -8.30 18.69
C GLY A 41 -6.34 -8.68 19.47
N ALA A 42 -7.27 -9.39 18.83
CA ALA A 42 -8.50 -9.86 19.50
C ALA A 42 -8.18 -10.84 20.64
N ILE A 43 -7.22 -11.75 20.45
CA ILE A 43 -6.77 -12.67 21.51
C ILE A 43 -6.06 -11.88 22.62
N ALA A 44 -5.23 -10.89 22.28
CA ALA A 44 -4.54 -10.06 23.26
C ALA A 44 -5.53 -9.28 24.16
N GLU A 45 -6.58 -8.73 23.55
CA GLU A 45 -7.64 -7.99 24.25
C GLU A 45 -8.44 -8.92 25.17
N TYR A 46 -8.81 -10.12 24.68
CA TYR A 46 -9.50 -11.12 25.49
C TYR A 46 -8.65 -11.65 26.65
N ALA A 47 -7.35 -11.89 26.45
CA ALA A 47 -6.42 -12.31 27.50
C ALA A 47 -6.26 -11.22 28.59
N GLY A 48 -6.50 -9.95 28.23
CA GLY A 48 -6.74 -8.86 29.17
C GLY A 48 -5.63 -8.62 30.20
N SER A 49 -6.01 -7.92 31.29
CA SER A 49 -5.13 -7.61 32.42
C SER A 49 -4.72 -8.82 33.26
N GLU A 50 -5.31 -10.00 33.01
CA GLU A 50 -4.94 -11.24 33.72
C GLU A 50 -3.54 -11.72 33.31
N PHE A 51 -3.16 -11.51 32.04
CA PHE A 51 -1.86 -11.92 31.51
C PHE A 51 -1.19 -10.79 30.70
N PRO A 52 -0.77 -9.69 31.36
CA PRO A 52 -0.32 -8.48 30.67
C PRO A 52 0.88 -8.71 29.75
N VAL A 53 1.78 -9.62 30.12
CA VAL A 53 2.95 -9.99 29.30
C VAL A 53 2.50 -10.71 28.02
N ILE A 54 1.57 -11.68 28.12
CA ILE A 54 1.08 -12.44 26.98
C ILE A 54 0.32 -11.51 26.02
N SER A 55 -0.57 -10.67 26.54
CA SER A 55 -1.31 -9.69 25.74
C SER A 55 -0.38 -8.72 25.02
N THR A 56 0.67 -8.23 25.69
CA THR A 56 1.67 -7.35 25.06
C THR A 56 2.41 -8.05 23.92
N VAL A 57 2.83 -9.30 24.13
CA VAL A 57 3.53 -10.10 23.10
C VAL A 57 2.62 -10.37 21.89
N LEU A 58 1.34 -10.70 22.13
CA LEU A 58 0.36 -10.94 21.06
C LEU A 58 0.03 -9.67 20.28
N TRP A 59 -0.06 -8.53 20.96
CA TRP A 59 -0.27 -7.24 20.30
C TRP A 59 0.93 -6.86 19.41
N LEU A 60 2.16 -7.03 19.93
CA LEU A 60 3.38 -6.78 19.16
C LEU A 60 3.51 -7.74 17.98
N SER A 61 3.15 -9.01 18.14
CA SER A 61 3.18 -9.98 17.03
C SER A 61 2.16 -9.63 15.95
N GLY A 62 0.95 -9.21 16.33
CA GLY A 62 -0.05 -8.69 15.40
C GLY A 62 0.43 -7.47 14.61
N LEU A 63 1.12 -6.53 15.28
CA LEU A 63 1.73 -5.37 14.64
C LEU A 63 2.80 -5.77 13.62
N LEU A 64 3.70 -6.69 13.98
CA LEU A 64 4.75 -7.18 13.07
C LEU A 64 4.16 -7.93 11.87
N LEU A 65 3.18 -8.81 12.10
CA LEU A 65 2.46 -9.51 11.04
C LEU A 65 1.71 -8.53 10.13
N GLY A 66 1.18 -7.44 10.68
CA GLY A 66 0.56 -6.37 9.91
C GLY A 66 1.50 -5.79 8.85
N TYR A 67 2.73 -5.45 9.24
CA TYR A 67 3.75 -4.97 8.31
C TYR A 67 4.12 -6.01 7.25
N VAL A 68 4.21 -7.30 7.62
CA VAL A 68 4.48 -8.39 6.67
C VAL A 68 3.38 -8.46 5.63
N VAL A 69 2.10 -8.42 6.05
CA VAL A 69 0.96 -8.43 5.14
C VAL A 69 0.95 -7.19 4.24
N ASP A 70 1.27 -6.00 4.76
CA ASP A 70 1.33 -4.78 3.94
C ASP A 70 2.39 -4.87 2.84
N MET A 71 3.58 -5.39 3.16
CA MET A 71 4.62 -5.67 2.15
C MET A 71 4.15 -6.70 1.13
N GLY A 72 3.49 -7.77 1.58
CA GLY A 72 2.94 -8.80 0.74
C GLY A 72 1.89 -8.26 -0.24
N LEU A 73 0.99 -7.39 0.22
CA LEU A 73 0.00 -6.73 -0.64
C LEU A 73 0.64 -5.79 -1.66
N VAL A 74 1.69 -5.06 -1.29
CA VAL A 74 2.49 -4.25 -2.22
C VAL A 74 3.12 -5.15 -3.29
N LYS A 75 3.73 -6.27 -2.91
CA LYS A 75 4.35 -7.23 -3.83
C LYS A 75 3.34 -7.81 -4.81
N ILE A 76 2.18 -8.23 -4.32
CA ILE A 76 1.08 -8.78 -5.14
C ILE A 76 0.56 -7.72 -6.11
N SER A 77 0.41 -6.47 -5.66
CA SER A 77 -0.05 -5.38 -6.52
C SER A 77 0.93 -5.10 -7.67
N LEU A 78 2.24 -5.17 -7.39
CA LEU A 78 3.29 -5.06 -8.41
C LEU A 78 3.24 -6.25 -9.39
N GLN A 79 3.10 -7.49 -8.89
CA GLN A 79 2.98 -8.68 -9.75
C GLN A 79 1.82 -8.57 -10.74
N PHE A 80 0.65 -8.09 -10.29
CA PHE A 80 -0.48 -7.86 -11.18
C PHE A 80 -0.21 -6.78 -12.23
N CYS A 81 0.53 -5.72 -11.89
CA CYS A 81 1.01 -4.77 -12.88
C CYS A 81 1.95 -5.45 -13.90
N ASP A 82 2.79 -6.37 -13.43
CA ASP A 82 3.76 -7.06 -14.28
C ASP A 82 3.14 -8.22 -15.10
N GLY A 83 1.82 -8.42 -15.02
CA GLY A 83 1.10 -9.51 -15.69
C GLY A 83 1.31 -10.89 -15.05
N VAL A 84 1.88 -10.93 -13.83
CA VAL A 84 2.11 -12.15 -13.05
C VAL A 84 0.97 -12.32 -12.04
N LYS A 85 0.38 -13.52 -11.97
CA LYS A 85 -0.62 -13.82 -10.94
C LYS A 85 0.04 -13.86 -9.56
N GLY A 86 -0.48 -13.06 -8.63
CA GLY A 86 -0.05 -13.10 -7.23
C GLY A 86 -0.37 -14.44 -6.56
N LYS A 87 0.41 -14.81 -5.55
CA LYS A 87 0.18 -16.02 -4.73
C LYS A 87 -0.12 -15.64 -3.29
N PHE A 88 -0.86 -16.49 -2.58
CA PHE A 88 -1.07 -16.29 -1.13
C PHE A 88 0.24 -16.37 -0.35
N ASP A 89 1.16 -17.22 -0.78
CA ASP A 89 2.50 -17.33 -0.18
C ASP A 89 3.28 -16.00 -0.30
N ASP A 90 2.97 -15.17 -1.28
CA ASP A 90 3.61 -13.87 -1.45
C ASP A 90 3.25 -12.90 -0.30
N LEU A 91 2.11 -13.09 0.38
CA LEU A 91 1.71 -12.29 1.55
C LEU A 91 2.75 -12.35 2.67
N LEU A 92 3.36 -13.51 2.88
CA LEU A 92 4.31 -13.76 3.96
C LEU A 92 5.74 -13.96 3.44
N SER A 93 6.00 -13.68 2.16
CA SER A 93 7.30 -13.97 1.55
C SER A 93 8.41 -12.96 1.86
N SER A 94 8.08 -11.82 2.45
CA SER A 94 8.95 -10.63 2.53
C SER A 94 9.56 -10.39 3.92
N PHE A 95 9.81 -11.45 4.69
CA PHE A 95 10.42 -11.34 6.03
C PHE A 95 11.86 -10.80 6.00
N ASP A 96 12.59 -11.01 4.91
CA ASP A 96 13.98 -10.57 4.72
C ASP A 96 14.11 -9.03 4.73
N ILE A 97 13.07 -8.33 4.30
CA ILE A 97 13.04 -6.86 4.21
C ILE A 97 12.15 -6.20 5.29
N LEU A 98 11.67 -6.98 6.27
CA LEU A 98 10.79 -6.49 7.34
C LEU A 98 11.44 -5.38 8.17
N ILE A 99 12.71 -5.56 8.57
CA ILE A 99 13.43 -4.56 9.38
C ILE A 99 13.59 -3.24 8.62
N PRO A 100 14.09 -3.21 7.37
CA PRO A 100 14.09 -2.01 6.55
C PRO A 100 12.71 -1.34 6.43
N PHE A 101 11.66 -2.14 6.24
CA PHE A 101 10.30 -1.63 6.08
C PHE A 101 9.78 -0.96 7.35
N ILE A 102 9.96 -1.58 8.51
CA ILE A 102 9.55 -1.02 9.81
C ILE A 102 10.30 0.28 10.08
N VAL A 103 11.63 0.31 9.88
CA VAL A 103 12.43 1.51 10.10
C VAL A 103 11.97 2.63 9.16
N ALA A 104 11.70 2.34 7.89
CA ALA A 104 11.18 3.32 6.94
C ALA A 104 9.79 3.83 7.32
N SER A 105 8.92 2.94 7.82
CA SER A 105 7.57 3.26 8.29
C SER A 105 7.61 4.20 9.50
N ILE A 106 8.52 3.94 10.44
CA ILE A 106 8.75 4.81 11.61
C ILE A 106 9.28 6.18 11.16
N LEU A 107 10.29 6.21 10.28
CA LEU A 107 10.84 7.47 9.75
C LEU A 107 9.77 8.28 9.01
N TYR A 108 8.97 7.61 8.17
CA TYR A 108 7.84 8.23 7.46
C TYR A 108 6.81 8.79 8.45
N GLY A 109 6.44 8.03 9.48
CA GLY A 109 5.55 8.47 10.54
C GLY A 109 6.07 9.69 11.29
N LEU A 110 7.37 9.71 11.64
CA LEU A 110 8.01 10.86 12.28
C LEU A 110 8.04 12.10 11.38
N ILE A 111 8.26 11.93 10.08
CA ILE A 111 8.21 13.02 9.10
C ILE A 111 6.80 13.62 9.04
N ILE A 112 5.77 12.77 8.93
CA ILE A 112 4.37 13.22 8.92
C ILE A 112 4.03 13.92 10.23
N PHE A 113 4.40 13.33 11.36
CA PHE A 113 4.13 13.90 12.68
C PHE A 113 4.81 15.26 12.87
N GLY A 114 6.10 15.37 12.52
CA GLY A 114 6.81 16.64 12.52
C GLY A 114 6.19 17.66 11.55
N GLY A 115 5.74 17.21 10.39
CA GLY A 115 4.99 18.03 9.44
C GLY A 115 3.72 18.58 10.07
N PHE A 116 2.93 17.72 10.70
CA PHE A 116 1.67 18.09 11.37
C PHE A 116 1.88 19.08 12.51
N LEU A 117 2.93 18.89 13.33
CA LEU A 117 3.32 19.85 14.38
C LEU A 117 3.69 21.22 13.81
N LEU A 118 4.31 21.25 12.62
CA LEU A 118 4.68 22.49 11.94
C LEU A 118 3.52 23.16 11.22
N LEU A 119 2.52 22.41 10.70
CA LEU A 119 1.21 22.80 10.16
C LEU A 119 0.61 21.61 9.34
N VAL A 120 -0.70 21.62 9.06
CA VAL A 120 -1.35 20.56 8.25
C VAL A 120 -0.78 20.47 6.83
N VAL A 121 -0.43 21.60 6.21
CA VAL A 121 0.04 21.65 4.81
C VAL A 121 1.39 20.93 4.62
N PRO A 122 2.44 21.20 5.43
CA PRO A 122 3.69 20.43 5.39
C PRO A 122 3.49 18.90 5.53
N SER A 123 2.59 18.47 6.42
CA SER A 123 2.27 17.06 6.62
C SER A 123 1.77 16.40 5.33
N ILE A 124 0.85 17.06 4.61
CA ILE A 124 0.30 16.54 3.36
C ILE A 124 1.39 16.44 2.29
N ILE A 125 2.20 17.51 2.13
CA ILE A 125 3.26 17.56 1.12
C ILE A 125 4.29 16.45 1.35
N TRP A 126 4.73 16.25 2.59
CA TRP A 126 5.71 15.20 2.91
C TRP A 126 5.10 13.80 2.85
N GLY A 127 3.85 13.64 3.29
CA GLY A 127 3.12 12.37 3.15
C GLY A 127 3.09 11.90 1.69
N ILE A 128 2.71 12.79 0.76
CA ILE A 128 2.74 12.48 -0.67
C ILE A 128 4.16 12.27 -1.17
N GLN A 129 5.11 13.12 -0.76
CA GLN A 129 6.48 13.05 -1.24
C GLN A 129 7.12 11.69 -0.95
N PHE A 130 6.78 11.09 0.20
CA PHE A 130 7.37 9.84 0.64
C PHE A 130 6.46 8.62 0.45
N SER A 131 5.20 8.77 0.00
CA SER A 131 4.21 7.68 -0.07
C SER A 131 4.62 6.44 -0.88
N LEU A 132 5.52 6.58 -1.85
CA LEU A 132 6.00 5.46 -2.68
C LEU A 132 7.12 4.62 -2.02
N TYR A 133 7.56 4.95 -0.80
CA TYR A 133 8.64 4.21 -0.13
C TYR A 133 8.38 2.69 0.00
N PRO A 134 7.14 2.20 0.23
CA PRO A 134 6.89 0.76 0.38
C PRO A 134 7.30 -0.01 -0.88
N TYR A 135 7.00 0.53 -2.05
CA TYR A 135 7.31 -0.07 -3.35
C TYR A 135 8.82 -0.17 -3.58
N PHE A 136 9.59 0.87 -3.23
CA PHE A 136 11.04 0.85 -3.35
C PHE A 136 11.72 -0.16 -2.42
N ILE A 137 11.16 -0.42 -1.24
CA ILE A 137 11.68 -1.45 -0.33
C ILE A 137 11.32 -2.84 -0.85
N VAL A 138 10.06 -3.05 -1.22
CA VAL A 138 9.56 -4.38 -1.65
C VAL A 138 10.20 -4.82 -2.95
N GLU A 139 10.30 -3.92 -3.93
CA GLU A 139 10.83 -4.27 -5.24
C GLU A 139 12.35 -4.18 -5.30
N LYS A 140 12.91 -3.04 -4.89
CA LYS A 140 14.33 -2.72 -5.11
C LYS A 140 15.20 -3.05 -3.89
N LYS A 141 14.60 -3.61 -2.83
CA LYS A 141 15.28 -3.98 -1.58
C LYS A 141 16.15 -2.86 -1.00
N LEU A 142 15.72 -1.61 -1.20
CA LEU A 142 16.47 -0.44 -0.72
C LEU A 142 16.43 -0.34 0.80
N GLY A 143 17.47 0.25 1.38
CA GLY A 143 17.47 0.62 2.79
C GLY A 143 16.42 1.69 3.11
N PRO A 144 16.09 1.91 4.40
CA PRO A 144 15.00 2.79 4.81
C PRO A 144 15.10 4.23 4.27
N ILE A 145 16.28 4.83 4.43
CA ILE A 145 16.55 6.20 4.01
C ILE A 145 16.61 6.30 2.48
N GLU A 146 17.16 5.29 1.83
CA GLU A 146 17.30 5.23 0.37
C GLU A 146 15.94 5.11 -0.30
N ALA A 147 15.03 4.31 0.26
CA ALA A 147 13.65 4.18 -0.18
C ALA A 147 12.88 5.50 -0.07
N LEU A 148 13.00 6.21 1.06
CA LEU A 148 12.39 7.53 1.22
C LEU A 148 12.96 8.55 0.22
N LYS A 149 14.28 8.56 0.02
CA LYS A 149 14.92 9.43 -0.99
C LYS A 149 14.48 9.07 -2.41
N ALA A 150 14.35 7.79 -2.73
CA ALA A 150 13.87 7.32 -4.03
C ALA A 150 12.42 7.73 -4.27
N SER A 151 11.56 7.56 -3.26
CA SER A 151 10.18 8.03 -3.26
C SER A 151 10.11 9.54 -3.52
N SER A 152 10.89 10.34 -2.79
CA SER A 152 10.95 11.79 -3.00
C SER A 152 11.39 12.20 -4.40
N ARG A 153 12.28 11.43 -5.05
CA ARG A 153 12.71 11.70 -6.43
C ARG A 153 11.62 11.30 -7.43
N ALA A 154 10.95 10.18 -7.21
CA ALA A 154 9.90 9.67 -8.09
C ALA A 154 8.64 10.54 -8.05
N THR A 155 8.29 11.11 -6.90
CA THR A 155 7.12 11.98 -6.73
C THR A 155 7.39 13.44 -7.14
N MET A 156 8.64 13.80 -7.45
CA MET A 156 9.02 15.14 -7.87
C MET A 156 8.36 15.49 -9.21
N GLY A 157 7.58 16.57 -9.23
CA GLY A 157 6.81 16.98 -10.41
C GLY A 157 5.46 16.29 -10.59
N ALA A 158 5.05 15.42 -9.67
CA ALA A 158 3.76 14.72 -9.68
C ALA A 158 2.98 14.84 -8.36
N LYS A 159 3.43 15.67 -7.41
CA LYS A 159 2.85 15.77 -6.06
C LYS A 159 1.37 16.15 -6.07
N TRP A 160 0.98 17.08 -6.95
CA TRP A 160 -0.41 17.51 -7.05
C TRP A 160 -1.30 16.44 -7.65
N ASP A 161 -0.81 15.74 -8.68
CA ASP A 161 -1.52 14.61 -9.27
C ASP A 161 -1.66 13.45 -8.26
N LEU A 162 -0.62 13.16 -7.48
CA LEU A 162 -0.66 12.16 -6.41
C LEU A 162 -1.60 12.54 -5.26
N PHE A 163 -1.69 13.82 -4.92
CA PHE A 163 -2.65 14.33 -3.94
C PHE A 163 -4.09 14.05 -4.39
N LEU A 164 -4.43 14.51 -5.60
CA LEU A 164 -5.77 14.32 -6.17
C LEU A 164 -6.10 12.85 -6.36
N PHE A 165 -5.13 12.05 -6.81
CA PHE A 165 -5.29 10.61 -6.94
C PHE A 165 -5.54 9.93 -5.59
N GLY A 166 -4.77 10.28 -4.55
CA GLY A 166 -4.99 9.80 -3.19
C GLY A 166 -6.38 10.18 -2.65
N LEU A 167 -6.84 11.41 -2.93
CA LEU A 167 -8.18 11.86 -2.58
C LEU A 167 -9.26 11.06 -3.31
N LEU A 168 -9.10 10.82 -4.62
CA LEU A 168 -10.03 10.02 -5.42
C LEU A 168 -10.11 8.57 -4.92
N LEU A 169 -8.98 7.92 -4.66
CA LEU A 169 -8.96 6.58 -4.08
C LEU A 169 -9.58 6.55 -2.69
N GLY A 170 -9.36 7.60 -1.88
CA GLY A 170 -10.01 7.76 -0.58
C GLY A 170 -11.54 7.81 -0.71
N LEU A 171 -12.06 8.61 -1.65
CA LEU A 171 -13.49 8.71 -1.92
C LEU A 171 -14.07 7.39 -2.46
N ILE A 172 -13.35 6.69 -3.34
CA ILE A 172 -13.76 5.38 -3.86
C ILE A 172 -13.86 4.36 -2.73
N ASN A 173 -12.85 4.26 -1.86
CA ASN A 173 -12.88 3.36 -0.71
C ASN A 173 -13.97 3.73 0.29
N PHE A 174 -14.18 5.03 0.53
CA PHE A 174 -15.26 5.51 1.39
C PHE A 174 -16.63 5.13 0.81
N ALA A 175 -16.84 5.28 -0.50
CA ALA A 175 -18.06 4.81 -1.16
C ALA A 175 -18.22 3.29 -1.04
N GLY A 176 -17.14 2.52 -1.21
CA GLY A 176 -17.14 1.06 -1.01
C GLY A 176 -17.53 0.66 0.42
N MET A 177 -17.09 1.43 1.42
CA MET A 177 -17.48 1.23 2.82
C MET A 177 -18.99 1.44 3.04
N LEU A 178 -19.57 2.48 2.42
CA LEU A 178 -21.00 2.79 2.53
C LEU A 178 -21.91 1.71 1.93
N VAL A 179 -21.41 0.92 0.97
CA VAL A 179 -22.12 -0.25 0.42
C VAL A 179 -21.89 -1.48 1.31
N PHE A 180 -22.33 -1.37 2.58
CA PHE A 180 -22.31 -2.43 3.60
C PHE A 180 -20.96 -3.14 3.79
N LEU A 181 -19.83 -2.42 3.65
CA LEU A 181 -18.47 -2.98 3.70
C LEU A 181 -18.13 -4.00 2.58
N VAL A 182 -19.12 -4.57 1.90
CA VAL A 182 -18.92 -5.49 0.77
C VAL A 182 -18.20 -4.76 -0.38
N GLY A 183 -18.49 -3.47 -0.57
CA GLY A 183 -17.79 -2.66 -1.56
C GLY A 183 -16.27 -2.57 -1.32
N LEU A 184 -15.80 -2.73 -0.08
CA LEU A 184 -14.36 -2.71 0.23
C LEU A 184 -13.60 -3.86 -0.43
N PHE A 185 -14.24 -5.01 -0.65
CA PHE A 185 -13.64 -6.13 -1.37
C PHE A 185 -13.36 -5.81 -2.84
N ALA A 186 -14.03 -4.80 -3.41
CA ALA A 186 -13.76 -4.32 -4.77
C ALA A 186 -12.84 -3.09 -4.76
N THR A 187 -13.04 -2.15 -3.84
CA THR A 187 -12.30 -0.88 -3.85
C THR A 187 -10.88 -1.00 -3.33
N ILE A 188 -10.62 -1.88 -2.34
CA ILE A 188 -9.27 -2.08 -1.79
C ILE A 188 -8.32 -2.69 -2.86
N PRO A 189 -8.69 -3.78 -3.58
CA PRO A 189 -7.87 -4.32 -4.67
C PRO A 189 -7.68 -3.33 -5.81
N THR A 190 -8.75 -2.62 -6.17
CA THR A 190 -8.67 -1.56 -7.17
C THR A 190 -7.65 -0.51 -6.78
N SER A 191 -7.69 -0.05 -5.52
CA SER A 191 -6.79 0.99 -5.03
C SER A 191 -5.34 0.52 -4.96
N MET A 192 -5.08 -0.69 -4.46
CA MET A 192 -3.71 -1.20 -4.34
C MET A 192 -3.05 -1.40 -5.71
N VAL A 193 -3.79 -1.93 -6.69
CA VAL A 193 -3.29 -2.13 -8.07
C VAL A 193 -3.15 -0.80 -8.79
N ALA A 194 -4.11 0.12 -8.65
CA ALA A 194 -4.01 1.46 -9.23
C ALA A 194 -2.80 2.24 -8.68
N TYR A 195 -2.50 2.12 -7.38
CA TYR A 195 -1.34 2.78 -6.80
C TYR A 195 -0.01 2.15 -7.25
N ALA A 196 0.03 0.82 -7.42
CA ALA A 196 1.17 0.12 -8.02
C ALA A 196 1.40 0.52 -9.49
N TYR A 197 0.31 0.70 -10.26
CA TYR A 197 0.37 1.22 -11.62
C TYR A 197 0.99 2.62 -11.65
N VAL A 198 0.56 3.53 -10.75
CA VAL A 198 1.12 4.88 -10.65
C VAL A 198 2.60 4.84 -10.28
N TYR A 199 2.99 3.94 -9.36
CA TYR A 199 4.39 3.71 -9.04
C TYR A 199 5.21 3.36 -10.29
N ARG A 200 4.80 2.35 -11.09
CA ARG A 200 5.46 1.95 -12.34
C ARG A 200 5.62 3.13 -13.32
N ARG A 201 4.55 3.91 -13.50
CA ARG A 201 4.56 5.10 -14.38
C ARG A 201 5.54 6.17 -13.90
N LEU A 202 5.60 6.43 -12.60
CA LEU A 202 6.49 7.46 -12.03
C LEU A 202 7.96 7.02 -11.99
N THR A 203 8.24 5.71 -11.87
CA THR A 203 9.59 5.14 -11.93
C THR A 203 10.12 4.98 -13.36
N GLY A 204 9.25 5.07 -14.37
CA GLY A 204 9.63 4.87 -15.77
C GLY A 204 9.86 3.40 -16.12
N GLU A 205 9.28 2.50 -15.33
CA GLU A 205 9.27 1.06 -15.61
C GLU A 205 8.23 0.73 -16.70
N PRO A 206 8.40 -0.39 -17.44
CA PRO A 206 7.57 -0.70 -18.58
C PRO A 206 6.08 -0.65 -18.24
N GLU A 207 5.27 -0.18 -19.19
CA GLU A 207 3.82 -0.15 -19.03
C GLU A 207 3.32 -1.55 -18.67
N PRO A 208 2.43 -1.66 -17.67
CA PRO A 208 1.92 -2.95 -17.24
C PRO A 208 1.27 -3.68 -18.41
N THR A 209 1.71 -4.93 -18.64
CA THR A 209 1.51 -5.72 -19.87
C THR A 209 0.06 -6.15 -20.15
N GLY A 210 -0.91 -5.64 -19.39
CA GLY A 210 -2.30 -6.08 -19.39
C GLY A 210 -3.25 -5.31 -20.32
N LEU A 211 -2.85 -4.18 -20.89
CA LEU A 211 -3.67 -3.41 -21.83
C LEU A 211 -2.78 -2.83 -22.93
N THR A 212 -2.42 -3.65 -23.92
CA THR A 212 -2.04 -3.11 -25.24
C THR A 212 -3.26 -2.41 -25.80
N TYR A 213 -3.33 -1.09 -25.64
CA TYR A 213 -4.29 -0.29 -26.37
C TYR A 213 -3.83 -0.27 -27.83
N GLU A 214 -4.42 -1.14 -28.65
CA GLU A 214 -4.49 -0.86 -30.08
C GLU A 214 -5.25 0.45 -30.23
N VAL A 215 -4.52 1.48 -30.66
CA VAL A 215 -5.06 2.79 -31.06
C VAL A 215 -5.65 2.67 -32.45
#